data_AF-A0A6H1ZCT6-F1
#
_entry.id   AF-A0A6H1ZCT6-F1
#
_cell.length_a   1.000
_cell.length_b   1.000
_cell.length_c   1.000
_cell.angle_alpha   90.00
_cell.angle_beta   90.00
_cell.angle_gamma   90.00
#
_symmetry.space_group_name_H-M   'P 1'
#
loop_
_entity.id
_entity.type
_entity.pdbx_description
1 polymer ?
#
loop_
_entity_poly.entity_id
_entity_poly.type
_entity_poly.pdbx_seq_one_letter_code
_entity_poly.pdbx_strand_id
1 'polypeptide(L)'
;MARPERHDADYFPFYARDGKTLFILESKYQCKGTGFFCNVMRFLTLQKDHYFCIKAPEDRLYFFSKCKVDEVSGADMLDMMAVTGKIDKQLWVSGGVIVSQDLLTSLSDAYRKRLNRIITIAEIREKYISTGTNGVPGGSYAQAGVVSGVDKPQRKGKERKGKETKEDIEVRPPTLEEAISYFTDKGYKESTARQAWESYHVADWHDSRGKKIKNWKQKFIQIWFKDENRQGATIKHVNKAEQRDQSNRDVLREFAIGEN
;
A
#
# COMPACT_ATOMS: atom_id res chain seq x y z
N MET A 1 19.11 -24.91 -27.73
CA MET A 1 17.96 -24.10 -27.29
C MET A 1 18.48 -22.89 -26.51
N ALA A 2 17.89 -21.72 -26.66
CA ALA A 2 18.27 -20.56 -25.83
C ALA A 2 17.88 -20.83 -24.37
N ARG A 3 18.73 -20.44 -23.41
CA ARG A 3 18.40 -20.54 -21.98
C ARG A 3 17.18 -19.66 -21.68
N PRO A 4 16.15 -20.16 -20.99
CA PRO A 4 15.00 -19.35 -20.61
C PRO A 4 15.42 -18.11 -19.81
N GLU A 5 14.66 -17.03 -19.94
CA GLU A 5 14.89 -15.80 -19.19
C GLU A 5 14.67 -16.04 -17.69
N ARG A 6 15.54 -15.45 -16.86
CA ARG A 6 15.44 -15.55 -15.40
C ARG A 6 14.57 -14.42 -14.86
N HIS A 7 13.56 -14.78 -14.09
CA HIS A 7 12.64 -13.87 -13.37
C HIS A 7 12.78 -13.99 -11.84
N ASP A 8 13.87 -14.60 -11.39
CA ASP A 8 14.22 -14.88 -10.00
C ASP A 8 15.61 -14.29 -9.67
N ALA A 9 16.04 -14.37 -8.41
CA ALA A 9 17.40 -14.02 -8.01
C ALA A 9 17.93 -15.00 -6.95
N ASP A 10 19.25 -15.23 -6.96
CA ASP A 10 19.92 -16.16 -6.02
C ASP A 10 20.38 -15.48 -4.73
N TYR A 11 20.13 -14.18 -4.58
CA TYR A 11 20.54 -13.35 -3.45
C TYR A 11 19.42 -12.42 -3.03
N PHE A 12 19.28 -12.25 -1.71
CA PHE A 12 18.40 -11.28 -1.08
C PHE A 12 19.23 -10.35 -0.18
N PRO A 13 19.22 -9.02 -0.39
CA PRO A 13 19.92 -8.10 0.48
C PRO A 13 19.25 -7.97 1.84
N PHE A 14 19.97 -8.38 2.88
CA PHE A 14 19.58 -8.15 4.27
C PHE A 14 20.38 -6.96 4.83
N TYR A 15 19.73 -5.79 4.91
CA TYR A 15 20.38 -4.58 5.39
C TYR A 15 20.52 -4.59 6.92
N ALA A 16 21.69 -4.20 7.43
CA ALA A 16 21.96 -4.16 8.87
C ALA A 16 21.21 -3.05 9.63
N ARG A 17 20.64 -2.06 8.93
CA ARG A 17 19.78 -1.06 9.55
C ARG A 17 18.36 -1.58 9.55
N ASP A 18 17.80 -1.74 10.75
CA ASP A 18 16.43 -2.21 10.90
C ASP A 18 15.45 -1.12 10.48
N GLY A 19 14.57 -1.47 9.54
CA GLY A 19 13.42 -0.65 9.20
C GLY A 19 12.32 -0.81 10.25
N LYS A 20 11.38 0.16 10.28
CA LYS A 20 10.20 0.16 11.17
C LYS A 20 9.48 -1.19 11.23
N THR A 21 9.33 -1.89 10.10
CA THR A 21 8.68 -3.20 10.04
C THR A 21 9.42 -4.26 10.82
N LEU A 22 10.74 -4.38 10.61
CA LEU A 22 11.53 -5.42 11.26
C LEU A 22 11.57 -5.17 12.77
N PHE A 23 11.74 -3.92 13.18
CA PHE A 23 11.65 -3.52 14.60
C PHE A 23 10.31 -3.89 15.24
N ILE A 24 9.18 -3.64 14.57
CA ILE A 24 7.84 -3.98 15.11
C ILE A 24 7.65 -5.50 15.18
N LEU A 25 8.09 -6.23 14.16
CA LEU A 25 8.00 -7.70 14.15
C LEU A 25 8.87 -8.32 15.25
N GLU A 26 10.09 -7.82 15.45
CA GLU A 26 10.98 -8.27 16.52
C GLU A 26 10.41 -7.91 17.90
N SER A 27 9.87 -6.70 18.06
CA SER A 27 9.27 -6.29 19.33
C SER A 27 8.04 -7.14 19.71
N LYS A 28 7.19 -7.50 18.75
CA LYS A 28 5.94 -8.25 19.00
C LYS A 28 6.14 -9.77 19.00
N TYR A 29 7.03 -10.29 18.15
CA TYR A 29 7.19 -11.73 17.91
C TYR A 29 8.62 -12.25 18.12
N GLN A 30 9.55 -11.41 18.59
CA GLN A 30 10.94 -11.77 18.88
C GLN A 30 11.62 -12.44 17.67
N CYS A 31 12.44 -13.46 17.89
CA CYS A 31 13.11 -14.21 16.84
C CYS A 31 12.16 -14.82 15.81
N LYS A 32 10.90 -15.13 16.19
CA LYS A 32 9.89 -15.64 15.24
C LYS A 32 9.55 -14.57 14.20
N GLY A 33 9.43 -13.31 14.59
CA GLY A 33 9.15 -12.18 13.70
C GLY A 33 10.29 -11.92 12.71
N THR A 34 11.52 -11.85 13.21
CA THR A 34 12.72 -11.70 12.37
C THR A 34 12.87 -12.88 11.41
N GLY A 35 12.72 -14.12 11.89
CA GLY A 35 12.78 -15.32 11.07
C GLY A 35 11.71 -15.36 9.98
N PHE A 36 10.48 -14.99 10.32
CA PHE A 36 9.38 -14.90 9.36
C PHE A 36 9.67 -13.85 8.28
N PHE A 37 10.05 -12.63 8.67
CA PHE A 37 10.42 -11.57 7.73
C PHE A 37 11.49 -12.05 6.73
N CYS A 38 12.57 -12.64 7.24
CA CYS A 38 13.66 -13.18 6.41
C CYS A 38 13.15 -14.26 5.45
N ASN A 39 12.30 -15.18 5.92
CA ASN A 39 11.76 -16.23 5.08
C ASN A 39 10.82 -15.70 4.00
N VAL A 40 9.96 -14.72 4.32
CA VAL A 40 9.09 -14.08 3.32
C VAL A 40 9.94 -13.42 2.23
N MET A 41 10.92 -12.60 2.60
CA MET A 41 11.74 -11.90 1.61
C MET A 41 12.54 -12.89 0.74
N ARG A 42 13.18 -13.89 1.35
CA ARG A 42 13.88 -14.96 0.61
C ARG A 42 12.95 -15.74 -0.31
N PHE A 43 11.74 -16.04 0.14
CA PHE A 43 10.74 -16.76 -0.64
C PHE A 43 10.36 -15.97 -1.89
N LEU A 44 10.05 -14.66 -1.73
CA LEU A 44 9.70 -13.76 -2.83
C LEU A 44 10.86 -13.61 -3.83
N THR A 45 12.10 -13.51 -3.37
CA THR A 45 13.29 -13.44 -4.25
C THR A 45 13.36 -14.61 -5.24
N LEU A 46 12.93 -15.80 -4.82
CA LEU A 46 12.93 -17.02 -5.63
C LEU A 46 11.66 -17.20 -6.47
N GLN A 47 10.62 -16.40 -6.24
CA GLN A 47 9.40 -16.45 -7.05
C GLN A 47 9.59 -15.74 -8.37
N LYS A 48 8.92 -16.24 -9.41
CA LYS A 48 8.82 -15.57 -10.70
C LYS A 48 8.24 -14.17 -10.50
N ASP A 49 8.97 -13.16 -10.97
CA ASP A 49 8.59 -11.75 -10.89
C ASP A 49 8.44 -11.22 -9.44
N HIS A 50 8.99 -11.93 -8.46
CA HIS A 50 9.14 -11.47 -7.06
C HIS A 50 7.86 -11.10 -6.30
N TYR A 51 6.74 -11.71 -6.65
CA TYR A 51 5.50 -11.66 -5.88
C TYR A 51 4.92 -13.06 -5.70
N PHE A 52 3.96 -13.21 -4.79
CA PHE A 52 3.23 -14.46 -4.63
C PHE A 52 1.77 -14.21 -4.24
N CYS A 53 0.85 -14.93 -4.85
CA CYS A 53 -0.57 -14.88 -4.52
C CYS A 53 -0.91 -16.05 -3.60
N ILE A 54 -1.59 -15.79 -2.49
CA ILE A 54 -1.98 -16.81 -1.51
C ILE A 54 -3.51 -16.96 -1.38
N LYS A 55 -4.26 -16.66 -2.45
CA LYS A 55 -5.73 -16.80 -2.45
C LYS A 55 -6.16 -18.27 -2.38
N ALA A 56 -5.45 -19.16 -3.06
CA ALA A 56 -5.77 -20.58 -3.06
C ALA A 56 -5.32 -21.24 -1.74
N PRO A 57 -6.11 -22.16 -1.14
CA PRO A 57 -5.73 -22.88 0.08
C PRO A 57 -4.38 -23.60 -0.02
N GLU A 58 -4.09 -24.20 -1.17
CA GLU A 58 -2.83 -24.89 -1.46
C GLU A 58 -1.63 -23.93 -1.48
N ASP A 59 -1.81 -22.71 -2.03
CA ASP A 59 -0.78 -21.67 -2.04
C ASP A 59 -0.50 -21.16 -0.63
N ARG A 60 -1.54 -21.00 0.21
CA ARG A 60 -1.38 -20.66 1.64
C ARG A 60 -0.59 -21.72 2.36
N LEU A 61 -0.99 -22.99 2.23
CA LEU A 61 -0.31 -24.10 2.88
C LEU A 61 1.16 -24.17 2.46
N TYR A 62 1.44 -24.03 1.16
CA TYR A 62 2.80 -24.01 0.62
C TYR A 62 3.62 -22.84 1.17
N PHE A 63 3.09 -21.62 1.12
CA PHE A 63 3.76 -20.42 1.57
C PHE A 63 4.10 -20.45 3.07
N PHE A 64 3.13 -20.76 3.92
CA PHE A 64 3.33 -20.80 5.38
C PHE A 64 4.28 -21.93 5.79
N SER A 65 4.20 -23.08 5.11
CA SER A 65 5.18 -24.17 5.29
C SER A 65 6.60 -23.74 4.91
N LYS A 66 6.77 -23.03 3.78
CA LYS A 66 8.09 -22.48 3.37
C LYS A 66 8.61 -21.43 4.34
N CYS A 67 7.71 -20.66 4.95
CA CYS A 67 8.06 -19.65 5.95
C CYS A 67 8.27 -20.22 7.36
N LYS A 68 7.98 -21.51 7.57
CA LYS A 68 8.09 -22.23 8.85
C LYS A 68 7.22 -21.59 9.94
N VAL A 69 5.97 -21.27 9.60
CA VAL A 69 5.01 -20.67 10.51
C VAL A 69 3.62 -21.25 10.29
N ASP A 70 2.77 -21.22 11.32
CA ASP A 70 1.34 -21.49 11.21
C ASP A 70 0.62 -20.34 10.48
N GLU A 71 -0.51 -20.65 9.81
CA GLU A 71 -1.25 -19.68 9.00
C GLU A 71 -1.78 -18.49 9.82
N VAL A 72 -2.26 -18.72 11.04
CA VAL A 72 -2.83 -17.66 11.89
C VAL A 72 -1.76 -16.65 12.29
N SER A 73 -0.63 -17.11 12.84
CA SER A 73 0.48 -16.24 13.23
C SER A 73 1.17 -15.61 12.02
N GLY A 74 1.27 -16.33 10.90
CA GLY A 74 1.84 -15.83 9.66
C GLY A 74 0.99 -14.72 9.04
N ALA A 75 -0.34 -14.87 9.03
CA ALA A 75 -1.27 -13.85 8.55
C ALA A 75 -1.19 -12.57 9.39
N ASP A 76 -1.17 -12.66 10.73
CA ASP A 76 -1.00 -11.49 11.62
C ASP A 76 0.34 -10.78 11.34
N MET A 77 1.42 -11.52 11.08
CA MET A 77 2.70 -10.91 10.70
C MET A 77 2.66 -10.25 9.31
N LEU A 78 1.98 -10.83 8.32
CA LEU A 78 1.77 -10.20 7.00
C LEU A 78 0.93 -8.93 7.10
N ASP A 79 -0.12 -8.93 7.93
CA ASP A 79 -0.91 -7.73 8.22
C ASP A 79 -0.04 -6.62 8.81
N MET A 80 0.84 -6.95 9.76
CA MET A 80 1.80 -5.98 10.29
C MET A 80 2.78 -5.49 9.21
N MET A 81 3.25 -6.36 8.32
CA MET A 81 4.09 -5.96 7.18
C MET A 81 3.35 -5.03 6.21
N ALA A 82 2.05 -5.22 5.99
CA ALA A 82 1.22 -4.36 5.16
C ALA A 82 0.95 -3.00 5.84
N VAL A 83 0.62 -2.99 7.13
CA VAL A 83 0.39 -1.78 7.93
C VAL A 83 1.65 -0.92 8.02
N THR A 84 2.81 -1.55 8.16
CA THR A 84 4.11 -0.85 8.23
C THR A 84 4.68 -0.49 6.87
N GLY A 85 4.01 -0.87 5.77
CA GLY A 85 4.37 -0.50 4.40
C GLY A 85 5.49 -1.34 3.78
N LYS A 86 5.89 -2.45 4.39
CA LYS A 86 6.89 -3.35 3.80
C LYS A 86 6.35 -4.11 2.61
N ILE A 87 5.09 -4.52 2.67
CA ILE A 87 4.38 -5.11 1.53
C ILE A 87 3.25 -4.19 1.09
N ASP A 88 2.86 -4.31 -0.17
CA ASP A 88 1.79 -3.50 -0.73
C ASP A 88 0.43 -3.83 -0.08
N LYS A 89 -0.09 -2.89 0.71
CA LYS A 89 -1.33 -3.08 1.47
C LYS A 89 -2.55 -3.38 0.59
N GLN A 90 -2.65 -2.74 -0.58
CA GLN A 90 -3.80 -2.90 -1.45
C GLN A 90 -3.82 -4.28 -2.10
N LEU A 91 -2.67 -4.71 -2.65
CA LEU A 91 -2.49 -6.05 -3.21
C LEU A 91 -2.65 -7.15 -2.17
N TRP A 92 -2.21 -6.92 -0.93
CA TRP A 92 -2.43 -7.86 0.16
C TRP A 92 -3.93 -8.01 0.47
N VAL A 93 -4.61 -6.92 0.79
CA VAL A 93 -6.01 -6.94 1.26
C VAL A 93 -7.00 -7.37 0.16
N SER A 94 -6.85 -6.88 -1.07
CA SER A 94 -7.78 -7.16 -2.17
C SER A 94 -7.34 -8.35 -3.02
N GLY A 95 -6.04 -8.51 -3.19
CA GLY A 95 -5.43 -9.47 -4.10
C GLY A 95 -4.97 -10.75 -3.42
N GLY A 96 -4.77 -10.77 -2.09
CA GLY A 96 -4.02 -11.84 -1.42
C GLY A 96 -2.59 -11.95 -1.96
N VAL A 97 -2.04 -10.86 -2.50
CA VAL A 97 -0.73 -10.84 -3.15
C VAL A 97 0.31 -10.19 -2.24
N ILE A 98 1.39 -10.91 -2.01
CA ILE A 98 2.54 -10.48 -1.22
C ILE A 98 3.59 -9.95 -2.19
N VAL A 99 3.90 -8.66 -2.11
CA VAL A 99 4.96 -8.00 -2.87
C VAL A 99 5.53 -6.83 -2.09
N SER A 100 6.84 -6.59 -2.20
CA SER A 100 7.54 -5.49 -1.54
C SER A 100 8.24 -4.59 -2.54
N GLN A 101 7.93 -3.28 -2.52
CA GLN A 101 8.62 -2.30 -3.37
C GLN A 101 10.11 -2.23 -3.06
N ASP A 102 10.48 -2.28 -1.78
CA ASP A 102 11.89 -2.24 -1.35
C ASP A 102 12.67 -3.43 -1.93
N LEU A 103 12.07 -4.63 -1.91
CA LEU A 103 12.67 -5.82 -2.49
C LEU A 103 12.88 -5.65 -3.99
N LEU A 104 11.85 -5.21 -4.73
CA LEU A 104 11.96 -4.96 -6.17
C LEU A 104 13.07 -3.95 -6.47
N THR A 105 13.06 -2.80 -5.80
CA THR A 105 14.10 -1.77 -5.96
C THR A 105 15.49 -2.36 -5.71
N SER A 106 15.66 -3.16 -4.65
CA SER A 106 16.95 -3.78 -4.32
C SER A 106 17.44 -4.80 -5.34
N LEU A 107 16.51 -5.48 -6.04
CA LEU A 107 16.82 -6.47 -7.07
C LEU A 107 17.01 -5.87 -8.45
N SER A 108 16.67 -4.60 -8.67
CA SER A 108 16.80 -3.93 -9.98
C SER A 108 18.20 -4.07 -10.59
N ASP A 109 19.23 -4.03 -9.77
CA ASP A 109 20.63 -4.24 -10.15
C ASP A 109 20.89 -5.63 -10.75
N ALA A 110 20.24 -6.67 -10.22
CA ALA A 110 20.32 -8.03 -10.74
C ALA A 110 19.67 -8.18 -12.13
N TYR A 111 18.76 -7.26 -12.49
CA TYR A 111 18.08 -7.21 -13.78
C TYR A 111 18.80 -6.33 -14.81
N ARG A 112 19.78 -5.50 -14.41
CA ARG A 112 20.45 -4.52 -15.28
C ARG A 112 21.05 -5.12 -16.58
N LYS A 113 21.50 -6.37 -16.54
CA LYS A 113 22.10 -7.08 -17.68
C LYS A 113 21.18 -8.16 -18.29
N ARG A 114 19.93 -8.25 -17.83
CA ARG A 114 18.94 -9.19 -18.35
C ARG A 114 18.16 -8.55 -19.50
N LEU A 115 17.55 -9.39 -20.33
CA LEU A 115 16.68 -8.95 -21.42
C LEU A 115 15.30 -8.50 -20.91
N ASN A 116 14.84 -9.12 -19.83
CA ASN A 116 13.66 -8.72 -19.08
C ASN A 116 14.01 -7.65 -18.02
N ARG A 117 13.07 -6.75 -17.77
CA ARG A 117 13.14 -5.82 -16.64
C ARG A 117 12.41 -6.38 -15.44
N ILE A 118 12.68 -5.77 -14.28
CA ILE A 118 11.90 -6.05 -13.09
C ILE A 118 10.45 -5.56 -13.26
N ILE A 119 9.50 -6.34 -12.74
CA ILE A 119 8.08 -5.99 -12.72
C ILE A 119 7.84 -4.81 -11.78
N THR A 120 6.82 -4.01 -12.07
CA THR A 120 6.35 -2.92 -11.21
C THR A 120 5.11 -3.33 -10.43
N ILE A 121 4.89 -2.71 -9.27
CA ILE A 121 3.66 -2.94 -8.49
C ILE A 121 2.40 -2.58 -9.28
N ALA A 122 2.45 -1.58 -10.16
CA ALA A 122 1.33 -1.20 -11.01
C ALA A 122 0.87 -2.35 -11.92
N GLU A 123 1.83 -3.04 -12.58
CA GLU A 123 1.53 -4.20 -13.43
C GLU A 123 0.94 -5.36 -12.64
N ILE A 124 1.41 -5.58 -11.41
CA ILE A 124 0.83 -6.60 -10.53
C ILE A 124 -0.59 -6.20 -10.13
N ARG A 125 -0.86 -4.92 -9.86
CA ARG A 125 -2.21 -4.42 -9.53
C ARG A 125 -3.18 -4.61 -10.69
N GLU A 126 -2.77 -4.37 -11.93
CA GLU A 126 -3.59 -4.69 -13.11
C GLU A 126 -4.00 -6.16 -13.10
N LYS A 127 -3.04 -7.07 -12.89
CA LYS A 127 -3.35 -8.52 -12.88
C LYS A 127 -4.32 -8.96 -11.78
N TYR A 128 -4.27 -8.34 -10.59
CA TYR A 128 -4.96 -8.87 -9.40
C TYR A 128 -6.11 -7.99 -8.87
N ILE A 129 -6.27 -6.76 -9.36
CA ILE A 129 -7.27 -5.81 -8.89
C ILE A 129 -8.25 -5.41 -10.01
N SER A 130 -7.84 -5.40 -11.29
CA SER A 130 -8.76 -5.11 -12.38
C SER A 130 -9.54 -6.35 -12.82
N THR A 131 -10.56 -6.71 -12.04
CA THR A 131 -11.72 -7.47 -12.51
C THR A 131 -12.94 -6.58 -12.35
N GLY A 132 -13.20 -5.79 -13.39
CA GLY A 132 -14.34 -4.87 -13.47
C GLY A 132 -14.77 -4.52 -14.90
N THR A 133 -14.18 -5.13 -15.93
CA THR A 133 -14.67 -5.03 -17.32
C THR A 133 -14.47 -6.38 -18.03
N ASN A 134 -15.53 -6.88 -18.66
CA ASN A 134 -15.55 -8.11 -19.45
C ASN A 134 -14.51 -8.08 -20.58
N GLY A 135 -13.75 -9.16 -20.74
CA GLY A 135 -12.89 -9.34 -21.92
C GLY A 135 -11.88 -10.48 -21.88
N VAL A 136 -12.36 -11.75 -21.89
CA VAL A 136 -11.75 -12.97 -22.49
C VAL A 136 -10.43 -13.52 -21.88
N PRO A 137 -10.26 -14.87 -21.78
CA PRO A 137 -9.24 -15.50 -20.96
C PRO A 137 -7.94 -15.77 -21.74
N GLY A 138 -6.80 -15.68 -21.06
CA GLY A 138 -5.53 -16.09 -21.66
C GLY A 138 -4.41 -16.21 -20.64
N GLY A 139 -4.01 -17.45 -20.33
CA GLY A 139 -2.72 -17.75 -19.72
C GLY A 139 -2.77 -18.53 -18.41
N SER A 140 -3.36 -19.73 -18.46
CA SER A 140 -3.02 -20.82 -17.53
C SER A 140 -1.56 -21.21 -17.72
N TYR A 141 -0.79 -21.32 -16.63
CA TYR A 141 0.34 -22.25 -16.58
C TYR A 141 0.44 -22.85 -15.17
N ALA A 142 0.09 -24.13 -15.11
CA ALA A 142 0.41 -25.05 -14.03
C ALA A 142 1.81 -25.67 -14.28
N GLN A 143 2.54 -25.88 -13.16
CA GLN A 143 3.56 -26.88 -12.79
C GLN A 143 4.55 -27.58 -13.76
N ALA A 144 5.67 -28.00 -13.12
CA ALA A 144 6.74 -28.96 -13.50
C ALA A 144 7.94 -28.35 -14.26
N GLY A 145 9.21 -28.71 -14.06
CA GLY A 145 9.91 -29.75 -13.30
C GLY A 145 11.29 -29.99 -13.97
N VAL A 146 12.37 -30.02 -13.17
CA VAL A 146 13.71 -30.66 -13.31
C VAL A 146 14.36 -30.93 -14.70
N VAL A 147 15.64 -30.54 -14.87
CA VAL A 147 16.85 -31.36 -15.24
C VAL A 147 17.95 -30.54 -15.95
N SER A 148 19.19 -30.85 -15.56
CA SER A 148 20.54 -30.42 -15.92
C SER A 148 21.03 -30.66 -17.36
N GLY A 149 22.09 -29.94 -17.78
CA GLY A 149 23.09 -30.47 -18.74
C GLY A 149 23.70 -29.49 -19.75
N VAL A 150 24.88 -28.94 -19.42
CA VAL A 150 26.10 -28.71 -20.23
C VAL A 150 25.98 -28.50 -21.77
N ASP A 151 26.35 -27.30 -22.27
CA ASP A 151 27.57 -27.02 -23.08
C ASP A 151 27.61 -25.59 -23.67
N LYS A 152 28.82 -25.01 -23.74
CA LYS A 152 29.19 -23.74 -24.44
C LYS A 152 29.56 -24.07 -25.92
N PRO A 153 29.92 -23.14 -26.86
CA PRO A 153 30.28 -21.71 -26.71
C PRO A 153 29.81 -20.71 -27.83
N GLN A 154 29.91 -19.39 -27.52
CA GLN A 154 30.37 -18.27 -28.40
C GLN A 154 29.44 -17.82 -29.59
N ARG A 155 29.23 -16.54 -30.00
CA ARG A 155 30.00 -15.27 -30.07
C ARG A 155 29.07 -14.05 -30.39
N LYS A 156 29.52 -12.81 -30.08
CA LYS A 156 29.36 -11.47 -30.76
C LYS A 156 28.07 -11.16 -31.55
N GLY A 157 27.39 -10.00 -31.50
CA GLY A 157 27.65 -8.64 -30.98
C GLY A 157 26.80 -7.59 -31.76
N LYS A 158 26.82 -6.31 -31.30
CA LYS A 158 26.29 -5.05 -31.91
C LYS A 158 24.80 -4.70 -31.67
N GLU A 159 24.50 -3.63 -30.90
CA GLU A 159 24.24 -2.21 -31.30
C GLU A 159 22.89 -2.06 -32.07
N ARG A 160 21.90 -1.18 -31.81
CA ARG A 160 21.85 0.23 -31.35
C ARG A 160 20.39 0.64 -31.01
N LYS A 161 20.24 1.58 -30.06
CA LYS A 161 19.37 2.80 -29.99
C LYS A 161 17.96 2.83 -30.62
N GLY A 162 16.99 3.32 -29.83
CA GLY A 162 15.75 3.96 -30.30
C GLY A 162 14.86 4.40 -29.13
N LYS A 163 14.64 5.71 -28.98
CA LYS A 163 13.93 6.40 -27.90
C LYS A 163 12.58 6.83 -28.46
N GLU A 164 11.45 6.59 -27.78
CA GLU A 164 10.20 7.29 -28.13
C GLU A 164 9.24 7.45 -26.94
N THR A 165 8.55 8.58 -27.00
CA THR A 165 7.91 9.40 -25.97
C THR A 165 6.51 8.88 -25.60
N LYS A 166 6.06 9.07 -24.34
CA LYS A 166 4.68 8.71 -23.92
C LYS A 166 3.86 9.94 -23.54
N GLU A 167 2.66 9.99 -24.13
CA GLU A 167 1.61 11.00 -23.97
C GLU A 167 0.88 10.89 -22.61
N ASP A 168 0.39 12.04 -22.12
CA ASP A 168 -0.25 12.26 -20.80
C ASP A 168 -1.76 11.96 -20.86
N ILE A 169 -2.27 11.14 -19.93
CA ILE A 169 -3.71 10.77 -19.85
C ILE A 169 -4.42 11.73 -18.88
N GLU A 170 -5.45 12.43 -19.37
CA GLU A 170 -6.30 13.35 -18.60
C GLU A 170 -7.32 12.62 -17.72
N VAL A 171 -7.37 12.94 -16.42
CA VAL A 171 -8.33 12.38 -15.45
C VAL A 171 -9.50 13.36 -15.29
N ARG A 172 -10.75 12.89 -15.43
CA ARG A 172 -11.97 13.71 -15.32
C ARG A 172 -12.37 13.96 -13.85
N PRO A 173 -12.87 15.16 -13.51
CA PRO A 173 -13.39 15.47 -12.18
C PRO A 173 -14.74 14.78 -11.89
N PRO A 174 -15.06 14.51 -10.62
CA PRO A 174 -16.31 13.84 -10.21
C PRO A 174 -17.54 14.73 -10.34
N THR A 175 -18.68 14.08 -10.47
CA THR A 175 -19.99 14.73 -10.39
C THR A 175 -20.41 14.97 -8.93
N LEU A 176 -21.32 15.93 -8.72
CA LEU A 176 -21.80 16.30 -7.38
C LEU A 176 -22.45 15.11 -6.64
N GLU A 177 -23.20 14.28 -7.37
CA GLU A 177 -23.87 13.09 -6.83
C GLU A 177 -22.87 12.02 -6.36
N GLU A 178 -21.78 11.81 -7.12
CA GLU A 178 -20.70 10.90 -6.73
C GLU A 178 -19.99 11.37 -5.46
N ALA A 179 -19.79 12.68 -5.31
CA ALA A 179 -19.23 13.26 -4.10
C ALA A 179 -20.15 13.08 -2.88
N ILE A 180 -21.46 13.31 -3.05
CA ILE A 180 -22.46 13.11 -1.98
C ILE A 180 -22.51 11.64 -1.56
N SER A 181 -22.63 10.71 -2.51
CA SER A 181 -22.62 9.27 -2.23
C SER A 181 -21.37 8.86 -1.45
N TYR A 182 -20.20 9.38 -1.83
CA TYR A 182 -18.93 9.08 -1.18
C TYR A 182 -18.85 9.57 0.28
N PHE A 183 -19.41 10.73 0.59
CA PHE A 183 -19.45 11.27 1.95
C PHE A 183 -20.49 10.55 2.82
N THR A 184 -21.66 10.23 2.27
CA THR A 184 -22.72 9.51 2.99
C THR A 184 -22.30 8.08 3.35
N ASP A 185 -21.63 7.35 2.44
CA ASP A 185 -21.03 6.03 2.71
C ASP A 185 -20.01 6.08 3.87
N LYS A 186 -19.37 7.22 4.06
CA LYS A 186 -18.36 7.45 5.10
C LYS A 186 -18.93 8.04 6.39
N GLY A 187 -20.25 8.24 6.47
CA GLY A 187 -20.93 8.75 7.66
C GLY A 187 -20.78 10.26 7.87
N TYR A 188 -20.57 11.03 6.80
CA TYR A 188 -20.50 12.50 6.82
C TYR A 188 -21.81 13.12 6.31
N LYS A 189 -22.04 14.40 6.62
CA LYS A 189 -23.25 15.12 6.19
C LYS A 189 -23.18 15.48 4.70
N GLU A 190 -24.32 15.44 4.01
CA GLU A 190 -24.42 15.86 2.61
C GLU A 190 -24.01 17.33 2.39
N SER A 191 -24.27 18.19 3.38
CA SER A 191 -23.86 19.60 3.33
C SER A 191 -22.34 19.77 3.23
N THR A 192 -21.58 18.95 3.97
CA THR A 192 -20.11 18.93 3.90
C THR A 192 -19.62 18.40 2.56
N ALA A 193 -20.32 17.42 1.97
CA ALA A 193 -19.99 16.90 0.65
C ALA A 193 -20.17 17.96 -0.46
N ARG A 194 -21.26 18.73 -0.40
CA ARG A 194 -21.51 19.84 -1.34
C ARG A 194 -20.44 20.92 -1.21
N GLN A 195 -20.13 21.35 0.01
CA GLN A 195 -19.07 22.34 0.26
C GLN A 195 -17.70 21.87 -0.23
N ALA A 196 -17.37 20.60 -0.01
CA ALA A 196 -16.12 20.02 -0.48
C ALA A 196 -16.03 20.01 -2.00
N TRP A 197 -17.09 19.56 -2.68
CA TRP A 197 -17.14 19.52 -4.14
C TRP A 197 -17.05 20.93 -4.74
N GLU A 198 -17.83 21.87 -4.22
CA GLU A 198 -17.88 23.25 -4.72
C GLU A 198 -16.55 23.98 -4.54
N SER A 199 -15.84 23.74 -3.42
CA SER A 199 -14.50 24.30 -3.18
C SER A 199 -13.47 23.90 -4.23
N TYR A 200 -13.56 22.72 -4.84
CA TYR A 200 -12.66 22.31 -5.92
C TYR A 200 -13.25 22.56 -7.31
N HIS A 201 -14.58 22.62 -7.45
CA HIS A 201 -15.23 22.96 -8.71
C HIS A 201 -14.94 24.41 -9.11
N VAL A 202 -14.98 25.35 -8.16
CA VAL A 202 -14.62 26.77 -8.40
C VAL A 202 -13.14 26.92 -8.79
N ALA A 203 -12.27 26.04 -8.29
CA ALA A 203 -10.84 26.00 -8.61
C ALA A 203 -10.53 25.22 -9.89
N ASP A 204 -11.54 24.86 -10.71
CA ASP A 204 -11.42 23.99 -11.88
C ASP A 204 -10.60 22.72 -11.61
N TRP A 205 -10.74 22.16 -10.41
CA TRP A 205 -10.00 20.99 -9.95
C TRP A 205 -8.47 21.15 -9.98
N HIS A 206 -7.96 22.37 -9.79
CA HIS A 206 -6.54 22.63 -9.62
C HIS A 206 -6.16 22.77 -8.14
N ASP A 207 -4.98 22.27 -7.77
CA ASP A 207 -4.39 22.48 -6.45
C ASP A 207 -3.84 23.92 -6.33
N SER A 208 -3.50 24.37 -5.12
CA SER A 208 -2.92 25.70 -4.85
C SER A 208 -1.62 26.01 -5.63
N ARG A 209 -1.00 24.98 -6.21
CA ARG A 209 0.19 25.05 -7.06
C ARG A 209 -0.13 25.00 -8.57
N GLY A 210 -1.39 25.17 -8.96
CA GLY A 210 -1.84 25.19 -10.35
C GLY A 210 -1.81 23.84 -11.08
N LYS A 211 -1.74 22.72 -10.36
CA LYS A 211 -1.74 21.37 -10.95
C LYS A 211 -3.11 20.73 -10.84
N LYS A 212 -3.61 20.13 -11.94
CA LYS A 212 -4.87 19.36 -11.95
C LYS A 212 -4.84 18.26 -10.90
N ILE A 213 -5.89 18.17 -10.10
CA ILE A 213 -6.10 17.18 -9.05
C ILE A 213 -6.51 15.87 -9.72
N LYS A 214 -5.54 14.99 -9.95
CA LYS A 214 -5.77 13.67 -10.59
C LYS A 214 -6.49 12.66 -9.67
N ASN A 215 -6.57 12.89 -8.36
CA ASN A 215 -7.17 11.95 -7.41
C ASN A 215 -8.01 12.67 -6.33
N TRP A 216 -9.24 13.03 -6.71
CA TRP A 216 -10.16 13.81 -5.87
C TRP A 216 -10.58 13.10 -4.57
N LYS A 217 -10.74 11.77 -4.59
CA LYS A 217 -11.10 10.98 -3.40
C LYS A 217 -10.04 11.10 -2.31
N GLN A 218 -8.76 11.07 -2.70
CA GLN A 218 -7.65 11.26 -1.77
C GLN A 218 -7.65 12.67 -1.18
N LYS A 219 -7.95 13.72 -1.96
CA LYS A 219 -8.07 15.09 -1.46
C LYS A 219 -9.21 15.23 -0.46
N PHE A 220 -10.36 14.59 -0.71
CA PHE A 220 -11.49 14.58 0.23
C PHE A 220 -11.13 13.91 1.56
N ILE A 221 -10.46 12.76 1.53
CA ILE A 221 -9.98 12.09 2.74
C ILE A 221 -9.02 12.99 3.52
N GLN A 222 -8.07 13.63 2.84
CA GLN A 222 -7.02 14.42 3.51
C GLN A 222 -7.53 15.73 4.11
N ILE A 223 -8.50 16.39 3.46
CA ILE A 223 -8.87 17.78 3.79
C ILE A 223 -10.23 17.86 4.48
N TRP A 224 -11.19 17.00 4.09
CA TRP A 224 -12.59 17.14 4.49
C TRP A 224 -13.06 16.07 5.49
N PHE A 225 -12.43 14.89 5.51
CA PHE A 225 -12.73 13.83 6.48
C PHE A 225 -11.99 14.05 7.79
N LYS A 226 -12.31 15.17 8.46
CA LYS A 226 -11.88 15.47 9.83
C LYS A 226 -12.98 15.02 10.79
N ASP A 227 -12.60 14.58 11.99
CA ASP A 227 -13.56 14.08 13.01
C ASP A 227 -14.62 15.14 13.39
N GLU A 228 -14.30 16.42 13.25
CA GLU A 228 -15.20 17.56 13.48
C GLU A 228 -16.44 17.57 12.54
N ASN A 229 -16.33 16.95 11.35
CA ASN A 229 -17.38 16.96 10.33
C ASN A 229 -18.26 15.69 10.33
N ARG A 230 -17.98 14.73 11.22
CA ARG A 230 -18.68 13.46 11.29
C ARG A 230 -20.11 13.65 11.81
N GLN A 231 -21.08 12.92 11.25
CA GLN A 231 -22.48 12.99 11.74
C GLN A 231 -22.53 12.65 13.24
N GLY A 232 -23.02 13.59 14.05
CA GLY A 232 -23.13 13.44 15.51
C GLY A 232 -22.11 14.22 16.35
N ALA A 233 -21.19 14.98 15.75
CA ALA A 233 -20.34 15.89 16.52
C ALA A 233 -21.17 17.04 17.12
N THR A 234 -21.56 16.91 18.39
CA THR A 234 -22.08 18.00 19.20
C THR A 234 -20.99 19.04 19.37
N ILE A 235 -21.22 20.25 18.85
CA ILE A 235 -20.34 21.38 19.09
C ILE A 235 -20.36 21.68 20.59
N LYS A 236 -19.32 21.28 21.33
CA LYS A 236 -19.05 21.85 22.64
C LYS A 236 -18.53 23.27 22.42
N HIS A 237 -19.44 24.23 22.33
CA HIS A 237 -19.07 25.63 22.57
C HIS A 237 -18.70 25.75 24.05
N VAL A 238 -17.41 25.57 24.33
CA VAL A 238 -16.86 25.96 25.62
C VAL A 238 -16.70 27.48 25.57
N ASN A 239 -17.66 28.18 26.14
CA ASN A 239 -17.63 29.63 26.27
C ASN A 239 -16.53 29.99 27.29
N LYS A 240 -15.36 30.40 26.79
CA LYS A 240 -14.15 30.64 27.59
C LYS A 240 -14.33 31.76 28.64
N ALA A 241 -15.39 32.56 28.53
CA ALA A 241 -15.78 33.58 29.50
C ALA A 241 -16.42 32.99 30.77
N GLU A 242 -17.24 31.94 30.65
CA GLU A 242 -17.94 31.34 31.81
C GLU A 242 -17.02 30.50 32.69
N GLN A 243 -16.00 29.85 32.12
CA GLN A 243 -15.02 29.10 32.89
C GLN A 243 -14.11 29.99 33.75
N ARG A 244 -13.87 31.24 33.32
CA ARG A 244 -13.11 32.22 34.11
C ARG A 244 -13.95 32.79 35.25
N ASP A 245 -15.24 33.00 35.02
CA ASP A 245 -16.15 33.55 36.04
C ASP A 245 -16.48 32.51 37.13
N GLN A 246 -16.66 31.24 36.75
CA GLN A 246 -16.86 30.14 37.69
C GLN A 246 -15.61 29.87 38.53
N SER A 247 -14.43 29.86 37.90
CA SER A 247 -13.15 29.70 38.61
C SER A 247 -12.86 30.86 39.58
N ASN A 248 -13.24 32.10 39.24
CA ASN A 248 -13.08 33.23 40.16
C ASN A 248 -14.09 33.19 41.33
N ARG A 249 -15.32 32.72 41.09
CA ARG A 249 -16.32 32.55 42.17
C ARG A 249 -15.95 31.45 43.16
N ASP A 250 -15.34 30.37 42.71
CA ASP A 250 -14.94 29.26 43.57
C ASP A 250 -13.72 29.64 44.44
N VAL A 251 -12.77 30.40 43.90
CA VAL A 251 -11.66 30.97 44.68
C VAL A 251 -12.16 31.96 45.73
N LEU A 252 -13.11 32.84 45.40
CA LEU A 252 -13.67 33.80 46.36
C LEU A 252 -14.51 33.13 47.47
N ARG A 253 -15.08 31.94 47.24
CA ARG A 253 -15.78 31.16 48.27
C ARG A 253 -14.83 30.48 49.25
N GLU A 254 -13.67 30.00 48.80
CA GLU A 254 -12.67 29.41 49.70
C GLU A 254 -12.03 30.46 50.63
N PHE A 255 -11.85 31.70 50.16
CA PHE A 255 -11.34 32.79 51.01
C PHE A 255 -12.36 33.30 52.05
N ALA A 256 -13.66 33.14 51.82
CA ALA A 256 -14.71 33.64 52.72
C ALA A 256 -15.05 32.69 53.89
N ILE A 257 -14.55 31.45 53.89
CA ILE A 257 -14.81 30.43 54.93
C ILE A 257 -13.66 30.37 55.96
N GLY A 258 -12.58 31.13 55.74
CA GLY A 258 -11.38 31.14 56.60
C GLY A 258 -11.34 32.20 57.71
N GLU A 259 -12.36 33.05 57.84
CA GLU A 259 -12.46 34.06 58.91
C GLU A 259 -13.72 33.83 59.75
N ASN A 260 -13.63 32.90 60.71
CA ASN A 260 -14.38 32.93 61.97
C ASN A 260 -13.75 31.96 62.98
#